data_AF-A0A4U8V537-F1
#
_entry.id   AF-A0A4U8V537-F1
#
_cell.length_a   1.000
_cell.length_b   1.000
_cell.length_c   1.000
_cell.angle_alpha   90.00
_cell.angle_beta   90.00
_cell.angle_gamma   90.00
#
_symmetry.space_group_name_H-M   'P 1'
#
loop_
_entity.id
_entity.type
_entity.pdbx_description
1 polymer ?
#
loop_
_entity_poly.entity_id
_entity_poly.type
_entity_poly.pdbx_seq_one_letter_code
_entity_poly.pdbx_strand_id
1 'polypeptide(L)'
;MDATGLHARARGGTPLMRLNDLMWEVRSVTHAAEQAARTACARGEARYDTALAATFDAWLGSWVSRDLLVCFCAALELGIHPGRHLDRCLETANARLTADERALFWAGMRRLRAHGLHAGGAPRRGLAPAGAGSGYRY
;
A
#
# COMPACT_ATOMS: atom_id res chain seq x y z
N MET A 1 1.85 -7.88 -19.67
CA MET A 1 1.01 -6.81 -19.09
C MET A 1 1.94 -5.67 -18.75
N ASP A 2 2.10 -4.76 -19.70
CA ASP A 2 3.02 -3.62 -19.62
C ASP A 2 2.43 -2.51 -18.75
N ALA A 3 3.01 -2.30 -17.58
CA ALA A 3 2.66 -1.21 -16.66
C ALA A 3 3.37 0.12 -17.04
N THR A 4 3.58 0.38 -18.32
CA THR A 4 4.46 1.46 -18.81
C THR A 4 3.73 2.80 -19.02
N GLY A 5 2.54 2.99 -18.42
CA GLY A 5 1.60 4.05 -18.79
C GLY A 5 1.31 5.16 -17.78
N LEU A 6 1.96 5.19 -16.60
CA LEU A 6 1.53 6.07 -15.49
C LEU A 6 2.59 7.11 -15.05
N HIS A 7 3.49 7.52 -15.94
CA HIS A 7 4.49 8.55 -15.65
C HIS A 7 4.06 9.95 -16.10
N ALA A 8 3.01 10.48 -15.47
CA ALA A 8 2.77 11.92 -15.49
C ALA A 8 3.88 12.60 -14.66
N ARG A 9 4.93 13.07 -15.34
CA ARG A 9 6.02 13.83 -14.73
C ARG A 9 5.49 15.16 -14.19
N ALA A 10 5.20 15.23 -12.89
CA ALA A 10 4.94 16.48 -12.18
C ALA A 10 6.20 17.37 -12.20
N ARG A 11 6.30 18.28 -13.19
CA ARG A 11 7.32 19.33 -13.25
C ARG A 11 6.65 20.69 -13.06
N GLY A 12 6.51 21.11 -11.81
CA GLY A 12 6.08 22.47 -11.43
C GLY A 12 4.77 22.46 -10.66
N GLY A 13 4.85 22.63 -9.33
CA GLY A 13 3.71 22.68 -8.42
C GLY A 13 4.18 22.97 -7.00
N THR A 14 3.30 23.48 -6.15
CA THR A 14 3.60 23.67 -4.73
C THR A 14 3.87 22.31 -4.07
N PRO A 15 4.63 22.24 -2.95
CA PRO A 15 4.88 20.99 -2.25
C PRO A 15 3.61 20.20 -1.91
N LEU A 16 2.52 20.90 -1.56
CA LEU A 16 1.22 20.27 -1.29
C LEU A 16 0.60 19.64 -2.53
N MET A 17 0.69 20.27 -3.70
CA MET A 17 0.19 19.67 -4.94
C MET A 17 0.97 18.40 -5.28
N ARG A 18 2.31 18.43 -5.18
CA ARG A 18 3.15 17.25 -5.46
C ARG A 18 2.88 16.10 -4.50
N LEU A 19 2.61 16.40 -3.23
CA LEU A 19 2.19 15.37 -2.26
C LEU A 19 0.80 14.82 -2.60
N ASN A 20 -0.13 15.67 -3.03
CA ASN A 20 -1.46 15.24 -3.46
C ASN A 20 -1.39 14.33 -4.69
N ASP A 21 -0.53 14.66 -5.66
CA ASP A 21 -0.27 13.81 -6.85
C ASP A 21 0.29 12.45 -6.43
N LEU A 22 1.26 12.43 -5.49
CA LEU A 22 1.79 11.19 -4.92
C LEU A 22 0.70 10.36 -4.21
N MET A 23 -0.22 10.99 -3.47
CA MET A 23 -1.34 10.26 -2.86
C MET A 23 -2.29 9.68 -3.91
N TRP A 24 -2.51 10.37 -5.03
CA TRP A 24 -3.28 9.84 -6.14
C TRP A 24 -2.62 8.63 -6.79
N GLU A 25 -1.29 8.67 -6.97
CA GLU A 25 -0.52 7.53 -7.46
C GLU A 25 -0.63 6.34 -6.50
N VAL A 26 -0.50 6.56 -5.20
CA VAL A 26 -0.67 5.50 -4.19
C VAL A 26 -2.05 4.87 -4.32
N ARG A 27 -3.13 5.66 -4.37
CA ARG A 27 -4.51 5.15 -4.56
C ARG A 27 -4.70 4.39 -5.87
N SER A 28 -4.08 4.87 -6.96
CA SER A 28 -4.12 4.21 -8.26
C SER A 28 -3.49 2.82 -8.18
N VAL A 29 -2.31 2.72 -7.57
CA VAL A 29 -1.61 1.45 -7.35
C VAL A 29 -2.40 0.54 -6.39
N THR A 30 -2.97 1.09 -5.32
CA THR A 30 -3.87 0.36 -4.41
C THR A 30 -5.02 -0.28 -5.18
N HIS A 31 -5.74 0.49 -6.00
CA HIS A 31 -6.84 -0.03 -6.81
C HIS A 31 -6.39 -1.08 -7.84
N ALA A 32 -5.24 -0.86 -8.50
CA ALA A 32 -4.70 -1.84 -9.43
C ALA A 32 -4.40 -3.18 -8.73
N ALA A 33 -3.87 -3.15 -7.50
CA ALA A 33 -3.59 -4.34 -6.72
C ALA A 33 -4.87 -5.07 -6.31
N GLU A 34 -5.89 -4.34 -5.85
CA GLU A 34 -7.20 -4.93 -5.53
C GLU A 34 -7.85 -5.61 -6.75
N GLN A 35 -7.75 -5.00 -7.92
CA GLN A 35 -8.29 -5.58 -9.16
C GLN A 35 -7.52 -6.83 -9.59
N ALA A 36 -6.18 -6.82 -9.51
CA ALA A 36 -5.36 -7.99 -9.78
C ALA A 36 -5.71 -9.14 -8.83
N ALA A 37 -5.85 -8.85 -7.53
CA ALA A 37 -6.23 -9.83 -6.53
C ALA A 37 -7.64 -10.40 -6.75
N ARG A 38 -8.63 -9.55 -7.08
CA ARG A 38 -9.99 -10.00 -7.43
C ARG A 38 -9.98 -10.91 -8.66
N THR A 39 -9.18 -10.58 -9.66
CA THR A 39 -9.05 -11.38 -10.88
C THR A 39 -8.47 -12.76 -10.57
N ALA A 40 -7.41 -12.83 -9.76
CA ALA A 40 -6.82 -14.10 -9.32
C ALA A 40 -7.81 -14.95 -8.52
N CYS A 41 -8.57 -14.33 -7.61
CA CYS A 41 -9.65 -15.00 -6.87
C CYS A 41 -10.72 -15.58 -7.79
N ALA A 42 -11.16 -14.80 -8.79
CA ALA A 42 -12.20 -15.23 -9.73
C ALA A 42 -11.75 -16.43 -10.59
N ARG A 43 -10.44 -16.56 -10.82
CA ARG A 43 -9.84 -17.72 -11.50
C ARG A 43 -9.58 -18.91 -10.57
N GLY A 44 -9.85 -18.78 -9.27
CA GLY A 44 -9.59 -19.81 -8.27
C GLY A 44 -8.11 -20.01 -7.96
N GLU A 45 -7.24 -19.08 -8.33
CA GLU A 45 -5.78 -19.21 -8.19
C GLU A 45 -5.32 -19.02 -6.72
N ALA A 46 -6.00 -18.14 -5.97
CA ALA A 46 -5.66 -17.84 -4.58
C ALA A 46 -6.81 -17.18 -3.82
N ARG A 47 -6.70 -17.14 -2.48
CA ARG A 47 -7.52 -16.27 -1.63
C ARG A 47 -7.09 -14.82 -1.80
N TYR A 48 -8.00 -13.88 -1.55
CA TYR A 48 -7.78 -12.44 -1.77
C TYR A 48 -6.53 -11.89 -1.09
N ASP A 49 -6.34 -12.18 0.20
CA ASP A 49 -5.18 -11.67 0.95
C ASP A 49 -3.87 -12.25 0.43
N THR A 50 -3.86 -13.53 0.03
CA THR A 50 -2.69 -14.19 -0.58
C THR A 50 -2.40 -13.60 -1.96
N ALA A 51 -3.43 -13.33 -2.76
CA ALA A 51 -3.29 -12.71 -4.07
C ALA A 51 -2.77 -11.27 -3.99
N LEU A 52 -3.26 -10.48 -3.02
CA LEU A 52 -2.73 -9.15 -2.73
C LEU A 52 -1.26 -9.19 -2.33
N ALA A 53 -0.91 -10.06 -1.37
CA ALA A 53 0.47 -10.20 -0.90
C ALA A 53 1.43 -10.63 -2.03
N ALA A 54 0.99 -11.54 -2.91
CA ALA A 54 1.76 -11.98 -4.07
C ALA A 54 1.90 -10.88 -5.14
N THR A 55 0.84 -10.09 -5.36
CA THR A 55 0.86 -8.95 -6.30
C THR A 55 1.88 -7.90 -5.85
N PHE A 56 1.81 -7.47 -4.59
CA PHE A 56 2.78 -6.52 -4.05
C PHE A 56 4.19 -7.11 -3.99
N ASP A 57 4.34 -8.43 -3.81
CA ASP A 57 5.65 -9.05 -3.90
C ASP A 57 6.30 -8.85 -5.27
N ALA A 58 5.57 -9.24 -6.32
CA ALA A 58 6.04 -9.17 -7.68
C ALA A 58 6.36 -7.72 -8.08
N TRP A 59 5.51 -6.77 -7.69
CA TRP A 59 5.72 -5.35 -7.98
C TRP A 59 6.90 -4.78 -7.21
N LEU A 60 7.00 -5.01 -5.90
CA LEU A 60 8.15 -4.54 -5.11
C LEU A 60 9.47 -5.22 -5.50
N GLY A 61 9.42 -6.45 -6.02
CA GLY A 61 10.57 -7.14 -6.59
C GLY A 61 11.06 -6.52 -7.90
N SER A 62 10.16 -6.01 -8.73
CA SER A 62 10.49 -5.50 -10.07
C SER A 62 10.63 -3.97 -10.17
N TRP A 63 9.90 -3.21 -9.36
CA TRP A 63 9.85 -1.75 -9.44
C TRP A 63 11.07 -1.07 -8.80
N VAL A 64 11.37 0.16 -9.22
CA VAL A 64 12.54 0.92 -8.77
C VAL A 64 12.17 2.37 -8.43
N SER A 65 13.04 3.06 -7.69
CA SER A 65 12.95 4.50 -7.44
C SER A 65 11.58 4.93 -6.85
N ARG A 66 10.91 5.91 -7.47
CA ARG A 66 9.61 6.43 -7.04
C ARG A 66 8.54 5.34 -6.99
N ASP A 67 8.46 4.52 -8.03
CA ASP A 67 7.41 3.50 -8.14
C ASP A 67 7.51 2.50 -7.00
N LEU A 68 8.73 2.10 -6.63
CA LEU A 68 8.97 1.22 -5.48
C LEU A 68 8.35 1.78 -4.20
N LEU A 69 8.51 3.09 -3.93
CA LEU A 69 7.93 3.71 -2.75
C LEU A 69 6.42 3.87 -2.80
N VAL A 70 5.87 4.22 -3.96
CA VAL A 70 4.43 4.31 -4.17
C VAL A 70 3.80 2.93 -3.92
N CYS A 71 4.40 1.87 -4.46
CA CYS A 71 3.99 0.48 -4.24
C CYS A 71 4.07 0.08 -2.76
N PHE A 72 5.17 0.43 -2.09
CA PHE A 72 5.34 0.18 -0.67
C PHE A 72 4.23 0.86 0.15
N CYS A 73 3.93 2.13 -0.13
CA CYS A 73 2.88 2.87 0.56
C CYS A 73 1.49 2.29 0.27
N ALA A 74 1.22 1.88 -0.97
CA ALA A 74 -0.03 1.21 -1.34
C ALA A 74 -0.22 -0.12 -0.59
N ALA A 75 0.84 -0.91 -0.43
CA ALA A 75 0.80 -2.13 0.38
C ALA A 75 0.43 -1.81 1.85
N LEU A 76 1.03 -0.77 2.42
CA LEU A 76 0.73 -0.32 3.78
C LEU A 76 -0.70 0.22 3.96
N GLU A 77 -1.27 0.87 2.94
CA GLU A 77 -2.68 1.31 2.97
C GLU A 77 -3.64 0.13 3.14
N LEU A 78 -3.32 -1.01 2.53
CA LEU A 78 -4.08 -2.25 2.63
C LEU A 78 -3.70 -3.12 3.83
N GLY A 79 -2.80 -2.65 4.69
CA GLY A 79 -2.33 -3.39 5.87
C GLY A 79 -1.38 -4.55 5.55
N ILE A 80 -0.83 -4.60 4.34
CA ILE A 80 0.18 -5.58 3.94
C ILE A 80 1.55 -5.07 4.39
N HIS A 81 2.31 -5.91 5.12
CA HIS A 81 3.67 -5.59 5.56
C HIS A 81 4.71 -6.24 4.63
N PRO A 82 5.34 -5.48 3.71
CA PRO A 82 6.31 -6.04 2.76
C PRO A 82 7.72 -6.14 3.37
N GLY A 83 7.87 -6.97 4.41
CA GLY A 83 9.08 -6.99 5.25
C GLY A 83 10.38 -7.26 4.47
N ARG A 84 10.35 -8.21 3.54
CA ARG A 84 11.52 -8.55 2.69
C ARG A 84 12.00 -7.43 1.77
N HIS A 85 11.16 -6.42 1.52
CA HIS A 85 11.45 -5.30 0.63
C HIS A 85 11.76 -4.00 1.38
N LEU A 86 11.69 -4.02 2.72
CA LEU A 86 11.83 -2.83 3.56
C LEU A 86 13.21 -2.19 3.39
N ASP A 87 14.28 -2.98 3.42
CA ASP A 87 15.65 -2.47 3.29
C ASP A 87 15.88 -1.80 1.94
N ARG A 88 15.39 -2.41 0.86
CA ARG A 88 15.43 -1.82 -0.49
C ARG A 88 14.65 -0.51 -0.58
N CYS A 89 13.50 -0.42 0.09
CA CYS A 89 12.72 0.81 0.16
C CYS A 89 13.44 1.89 0.97
N LEU A 90 14.09 1.52 2.08
CA LEU A 90 14.91 2.41 2.91
C LEU A 90 16.11 2.97 2.13
N GLU A 91 16.85 2.11 1.43
CA GLU A 91 17.96 2.51 0.56
C GLU A 91 17.50 3.49 -0.52
N THR A 92 16.39 3.16 -1.18
CA THR A 92 15.80 4.02 -2.21
C THR A 92 15.37 5.38 -1.64
N ALA A 93 14.76 5.39 -0.45
CA ALA A 93 14.36 6.60 0.25
C ALA A 93 15.54 7.53 0.58
N ASN A 94 16.71 6.96 0.89
CA ASN A 94 17.90 7.71 1.30
C ASN A 94 18.79 8.16 0.13
N ALA A 95 18.71 7.53 -1.04
CA ALA A 95 19.66 7.77 -2.12
C ALA A 95 19.36 9.00 -2.99
N ARG A 96 18.19 9.08 -3.65
CA ARG A 96 17.98 9.98 -4.80
C ARG A 96 16.57 10.55 -4.96
N LEU A 97 15.86 10.75 -3.86
CA LEU A 97 14.47 11.20 -3.90
C LEU A 97 14.26 12.66 -3.54
N THR A 98 13.20 13.20 -4.13
CA THR A 98 12.67 14.51 -3.77
C THR A 98 12.19 14.50 -2.31
N ALA A 99 12.06 15.69 -1.72
CA ALA A 99 11.60 15.83 -0.34
C ALA A 99 10.18 15.25 -0.16
N ASP A 100 9.32 15.38 -1.17
CA ASP A 100 7.93 14.94 -1.12
C ASP A 100 7.81 13.40 -1.15
N GLU A 101 8.63 12.73 -1.96
CA GLU A 101 8.72 11.26 -1.99
C GLU A 101 9.26 10.70 -0.68
N ARG A 102 10.26 11.37 -0.07
CA ARG A 102 10.75 11.01 1.27
C ARG A 102 9.67 11.22 2.34
N ALA A 103 8.92 12.32 2.26
CA ALA A 103 7.82 12.57 3.18
C ALA A 103 6.73 11.49 3.09
N LEU A 104 6.41 11.03 1.87
CA LEU A 104 5.49 9.92 1.65
C LEU A 104 6.00 8.64 2.33
N PHE A 105 7.25 8.26 2.09
CA PHE A 105 7.85 7.08 2.71
C PHE A 105 7.78 7.13 4.25
N TRP A 106 8.18 8.25 4.85
CA TRP A 106 8.15 8.41 6.30
C TRP A 106 6.73 8.49 6.87
N ALA A 107 5.74 8.97 6.09
CA ALA A 107 4.33 8.85 6.47
C ALA A 107 3.88 7.38 6.52
N GLY A 108 4.26 6.58 5.51
CA GLY A 108 4.03 5.13 5.49
C GLY A 108 4.68 4.43 6.69
N MET A 109 5.96 4.70 6.95
CA MET A 109 6.69 4.12 8.09
C MET A 109 6.10 4.50 9.45
N ARG A 110 5.59 5.73 9.61
CA ARG A 110 4.88 6.13 10.84
C ARG A 110 3.60 5.32 11.01
N ARG A 111 2.84 5.09 9.92
CA ARG A 111 1.64 4.27 9.93
C ARG A 111 1.95 2.80 10.26
N LEU A 112 3.03 2.25 9.70
CA LEU A 112 3.54 0.91 10.01
C LEU A 112 3.79 0.73 11.51
N ARG A 113 4.48 1.71 12.12
CA ARG A 113 4.77 1.72 13.57
C ARG A 113 3.50 1.89 14.42
N ALA A 114 2.60 2.79 14.01
CA ALA A 114 1.36 3.06 14.74
C ALA A 114 0.41 1.85 14.76
N HIS A 115 0.39 1.06 13.69
CA HIS A 115 -0.44 -0.15 13.63
C HIS A 115 0.19 -1.37 14.29
N GLY A 116 1.38 -1.25 14.89
CA GLY A 116 2.02 -2.38 15.55
C GLY A 116 2.10 -3.61 14.65
N LEU A 117 2.32 -3.40 13.34
CA LEU A 117 2.57 -4.45 12.36
C LEU A 117 3.97 -5.04 12.62
N HIS A 118 4.18 -5.49 13.86
CA HIS A 118 5.19 -6.46 14.21
C HIS A 118 4.80 -7.75 13.50
N ALA A 119 5.77 -8.32 12.78
CA ALA A 119 5.68 -9.60 12.07
C ALA A 119 4.68 -10.58 12.71
N GLY A 120 3.48 -10.72 12.13
CA GLY A 120 2.52 -11.77 12.50
C GLY A 120 1.10 -11.33 12.91
N GLY A 121 0.78 -10.03 13.00
CA GLY A 121 -0.57 -9.58 13.40
C GLY A 121 -1.52 -9.38 12.23
N ALA A 122 -2.57 -10.21 12.11
CA ALA A 122 -3.63 -10.08 11.11
C ALA A 122 -4.26 -8.67 11.10
N PRO A 123 -4.72 -8.16 9.93
CA PRO A 123 -5.35 -6.85 9.84
C PRO A 123 -6.61 -6.80 10.71
N ARG A 124 -6.63 -5.89 11.69
CA ARG A 124 -7.84 -5.53 12.43
C ARG A 124 -8.78 -4.78 11.50
N ARG A 125 -9.52 -5.52 10.66
CA ARG A 125 -10.79 -5.02 10.12
C ARG A 125 -11.72 -4.83 11.31
N GLY A 126 -12.20 -3.61 11.48
CA GLY A 126 -13.10 -3.21 12.55
C GLY A 126 -14.23 -4.21 12.73
N LEU A 127 -14.20 -4.91 13.87
CA LEU A 127 -15.36 -5.58 14.40
C LEU A 127 -16.35 -4.47 14.76
N ALA A 128 -17.42 -4.33 13.97
CA ALA A 128 -18.58 -3.56 14.38
C ALA A 128 -19.01 -4.03 15.79
N PRO A 129 -19.46 -3.14 16.69
CA PRO A 129 -20.01 -3.57 17.96
C PRO A 129 -21.21 -4.48 17.69
N ALA A 130 -21.04 -5.78 17.98
CA ALA A 130 -22.12 -6.74 17.99
C ALA A 130 -23.21 -6.23 18.92
N GLY A 131 -24.45 -6.20 18.41
CA GLY A 131 -25.61 -5.64 19.07
C GLY A 131 -25.76 -6.11 20.51
N ALA A 132 -25.90 -5.13 21.41
CA ALA A 132 -26.41 -5.36 22.75
C ALA A 132 -27.89 -5.73 22.66
N GLY A 133 -28.17 -7.01 22.94
CA GLY A 133 -29.29 -7.42 23.78
C GLY A 133 -30.68 -6.96 23.38
N SER A 134 -31.32 -7.75 22.53
CA SER A 134 -32.75 -8.05 22.67
C SER A 134 -32.99 -8.68 24.05
N GLY A 135 -33.92 -8.14 24.83
CA GLY A 135 -34.44 -8.83 26.00
C GLY A 135 -35.02 -7.95 27.08
N TYR A 136 -36.26 -7.50 26.91
CA TYR A 136 -37.24 -7.48 28.01
C TYR A 136 -38.64 -7.77 27.46
N ARG A 137 -39.07 -9.03 27.64
CA ARG A 137 -40.47 -9.38 27.89
C ARG A 137 -40.66 -9.32 29.41
N TYR A 138 -41.59 -8.50 29.89
CA TYR A 138 -42.85 -8.92 30.49
C TYR A 138 -43.78 -7.70 30.53
#